data_AF-A0A1G5QAT4-F1
#
_entry.id   AF-A0A1G5QAT4-F1
#
_cell.length_a   1.000
_cell.length_b   1.000
_cell.length_c   1.000
_cell.angle_alpha   90.00
_cell.angle_beta   90.00
_cell.angle_gamma   90.00
#
_symmetry.space_group_name_H-M   'P 1'
#
loop_
_entity.id
_entity.type
_entity.pdbx_description
1 polymer ?
#
loop_
_entity_poly.entity_id
_entity_poly.type
_entity_poly.pdbx_seq_one_letter_code
_entity_poly.pdbx_strand_id
1 'polypeptide(L)'
;MRSFRTALSVAAVALAVSLAGCSTAATSSSSTGTTSSNTGTTSSQQAVSAATIEEDTHYDSDDLTWDAATEVAVSLADDGSKVTSSASTGVAVDGNTVTISAAGTYRLSGSLSDGQIVVAAGEEDTVRIILDGVELGNSAGSPFVVQSADEAIVYLEAGSTNTLTDATTYADQGDDAPNAALFSMADLTIAGTGSLTVNGKSNDGIVSKDGLVMAAGKVTVDAVDDGIRGKDYTVLLDGAYQVTTGGDGVKADNDADEGRGWLLVSGGSLTSNAGDDGVKAFNTLTVSGGTVTVAESEEGLEAQHIAISGGEVTVTSNDDGVNASGGSSTSASTDAGAAGGMGGGMGGPAGGGMGGGMGGGEMAAGDYSVDVSGGTLTINSEGDGLDSNGSATISGGTVVVNGPTNDGNGALDVNGELVVSGGTVAAAGSAGMAVTPGTSSTQSGVQVTFDSSVSAGTPVHLVDSSGAVVATFVTTKTTASLVFSSPAITDGESYTVYTGGSADAGAGLTTGSTDGAQKQGTVTAGQYTQAQGPGGGGGRR
;
A
#
# COMPACT_ATOMS: atom_id res chain seq x y z
N MET A 1 62.83 -4.03 7.54
CA MET A 1 64.01 -3.51 6.80
C MET A 1 63.56 -3.07 5.42
N ARG A 2 63.77 -1.78 5.11
CA ARG A 2 63.98 -1.08 3.80
C ARG A 2 63.51 -1.81 2.52
N SER A 3 62.80 -1.20 1.56
CA SER A 3 62.95 0.18 1.05
C SER A 3 61.78 0.67 0.20
N PHE A 4 61.48 1.96 0.35
CA PHE A 4 60.73 2.88 -0.50
C PHE A 4 61.10 2.87 -1.99
N ARG A 5 60.13 3.22 -2.85
CA ARG A 5 60.29 4.18 -3.96
C ARG A 5 58.97 4.89 -4.28
N THR A 6 59.05 6.22 -4.23
CA THR A 6 58.06 7.28 -4.49
C THR A 6 58.16 7.82 -5.93
N ALA A 7 57.03 8.25 -6.50
CA ALA A 7 56.88 9.34 -7.48
C ALA A 7 55.37 9.67 -7.50
N LEU A 8 54.84 10.73 -6.88
CA LEU A 8 54.94 12.18 -7.14
C LEU A 8 54.52 12.59 -8.56
N SER A 9 53.27 13.03 -8.70
CA SER A 9 52.84 14.03 -9.68
C SER A 9 51.83 14.96 -9.02
N VAL A 10 52.23 16.22 -8.91
CA VAL A 10 51.50 17.37 -8.36
C VAL A 10 50.87 18.11 -9.54
N ALA A 11 49.59 18.44 -9.45
CA ALA A 11 49.00 19.54 -10.21
C ALA A 11 48.02 20.28 -9.29
N ALA A 12 48.44 21.47 -8.86
CA ALA A 12 47.70 22.40 -8.04
C ALA A 12 46.82 23.28 -8.92
N VAL A 13 45.57 23.51 -8.50
CA VAL A 13 44.80 24.71 -8.86
C VAL A 13 44.24 25.27 -7.56
N ALA A 14 44.76 26.44 -7.19
CA ALA A 14 44.24 27.28 -6.12
C ALA A 14 43.19 28.22 -6.69
N LEU A 15 42.06 28.40 -6.00
CA LEU A 15 41.28 29.63 -6.11
C LEU A 15 40.79 30.04 -4.72
N ALA A 16 40.98 31.33 -4.45
CA ALA A 16 41.01 31.92 -3.13
C ALA A 16 39.62 32.36 -2.60
N VAL A 17 39.59 32.40 -1.27
CA VAL A 17 38.55 32.87 -0.34
C VAL A 17 38.19 34.34 -0.54
N SER A 18 36.91 34.68 -0.32
CA SER A 18 36.53 35.99 0.24
C SER A 18 35.34 35.86 1.19
N LEU A 19 35.62 35.96 2.50
CA LEU A 19 34.68 36.32 3.57
C LEU A 19 34.61 37.85 3.69
N ALA A 20 33.39 38.41 3.74
CA ALA A 20 33.01 39.68 4.40
C ALA A 20 31.47 39.81 4.26
N GLY A 21 30.66 40.23 5.23
CA GLY A 21 30.87 40.72 6.58
C GLY A 21 29.50 41.00 7.21
N CYS A 22 29.41 40.86 8.54
CA CYS A 22 28.26 41.29 9.35
C CYS A 22 28.06 42.81 9.29
N SER A 23 26.80 43.27 9.36
CA SER A 23 26.47 44.55 9.97
C SER A 23 25.14 44.47 10.72
N THR A 24 25.11 45.10 11.89
CA THR A 24 24.08 45.02 12.92
C THR A 24 23.14 46.24 12.94
N ALA A 25 21.87 45.94 13.25
CA ALA A 25 20.92 46.68 14.09
C ALA A 25 20.38 48.06 13.68
N ALA A 26 19.05 48.11 13.56
CA ALA A 26 18.22 49.25 13.99
C ALA A 26 17.06 48.73 14.85
N THR A 27 16.98 49.22 16.08
CA THR A 27 15.95 48.93 17.09
C THR A 27 14.76 49.88 16.94
N SER A 28 13.54 49.37 17.08
CA SER A 28 12.38 50.11 17.60
C SER A 28 11.41 49.13 18.27
N SER A 29 10.84 49.57 19.38
CA SER A 29 10.42 48.79 20.55
C SER A 29 8.90 48.62 20.72
N SER A 30 8.54 47.67 21.59
CA SER A 30 7.23 47.32 22.19
C SER A 30 6.36 46.34 21.37
N SER A 31 5.69 45.32 21.93
CA SER A 31 5.42 44.90 23.31
C SER A 31 5.15 43.39 23.36
N THR A 32 5.48 42.78 24.49
CA THR A 32 5.23 41.39 24.95
C THR A 32 3.94 40.70 24.45
N GLY A 33 4.13 39.50 23.90
CA GLY A 33 3.16 38.41 23.84
C GLY A 33 3.93 37.10 23.73
N THR A 34 4.00 36.32 24.82
CA THR A 34 4.64 35.01 24.85
C THR A 34 3.77 34.03 24.04
N THR A 35 4.25 33.65 22.86
CA THR A 35 3.74 32.48 22.13
C THR A 35 4.90 31.52 21.98
N SER A 36 4.83 30.40 22.69
CA SER A 36 5.71 29.26 22.48
C SER A 36 5.48 28.75 21.07
N SER A 37 6.37 29.08 20.15
CA SER A 37 6.46 28.41 18.85
C SER A 37 7.03 27.02 19.10
N ASN A 38 6.15 26.02 19.16
CA ASN A 38 6.55 24.63 19.03
C ASN A 38 7.00 24.47 17.58
N THR A 39 8.30 24.62 17.33
CA THR A 39 8.92 24.21 16.08
C THR A 39 8.92 22.69 16.10
N GLY A 40 7.79 22.10 15.69
CA GLY A 40 7.70 20.68 15.39
C GLY A 40 8.67 20.42 14.25
N THR A 41 9.74 19.69 14.55
CA THR A 41 10.52 19.00 13.52
C THR A 41 9.58 17.98 12.90
N THR A 42 8.97 18.30 11.76
CA THR A 42 8.37 17.28 10.90
C THR A 42 9.51 16.41 10.42
N SER A 43 9.66 15.25 11.05
CA SER A 43 10.42 14.16 10.45
C SER A 43 9.59 13.70 9.26
N SER A 44 9.92 14.16 8.06
CA SER A 44 9.42 13.51 6.85
C SER A 44 10.01 12.10 6.87
N GLN A 45 9.26 11.12 7.36
CA GLN A 45 9.66 9.72 7.23
C GLN A 45 9.81 9.45 5.73
N GLN A 46 11.01 9.01 5.36
CA GLN A 46 11.43 8.96 3.97
C GLN A 46 10.73 7.76 3.31
N ALA A 47 9.88 8.02 2.32
CA ALA A 47 9.31 6.96 1.50
C ALA A 47 10.45 6.09 0.95
N VAL A 48 10.38 4.78 1.21
CA VAL A 48 11.32 3.81 0.66
C VAL A 48 11.13 3.82 -0.85
N SER A 49 12.19 4.08 -1.60
CA SER A 49 12.12 4.24 -3.05
C SER A 49 12.76 3.05 -3.73
N ALA A 50 12.41 2.81 -5.00
CA ALA A 50 13.06 1.76 -5.79
C ALA A 50 14.60 1.90 -5.87
N ALA A 51 15.14 3.09 -5.59
CA ALA A 51 16.58 3.34 -5.61
C ALA A 51 17.33 2.85 -4.36
N THR A 52 16.63 2.45 -3.30
CA THR A 52 17.25 2.03 -2.03
C THR A 52 16.95 0.58 -1.66
N ILE A 53 16.29 -0.19 -2.54
CA ILE A 53 15.90 -1.58 -2.26
C ILE A 53 17.10 -2.46 -1.85
N GLU A 54 18.22 -2.41 -2.59
CA GLU A 54 19.42 -3.21 -2.26
C GLU A 54 20.11 -2.76 -0.96
N GLU A 55 19.82 -1.55 -0.46
CA GLU A 55 20.37 -1.03 0.81
C GLU A 55 19.44 -1.32 2.00
N ASP A 56 18.12 -1.33 1.76
CA ASP A 56 17.08 -1.41 2.79
C ASP A 56 16.47 -2.82 2.93
N THR A 57 16.80 -3.75 2.03
CA THR A 57 16.32 -5.14 2.02
C THR A 57 17.45 -6.15 1.85
N HIS A 58 17.12 -7.44 1.97
CA HIS A 58 18.03 -8.54 1.64
C HIS A 58 18.30 -8.68 0.13
N TYR A 59 17.44 -8.14 -0.72
CA TYR A 59 17.49 -8.42 -2.15
C TYR A 59 18.75 -7.82 -2.80
N ASP A 60 19.53 -8.70 -3.45
CA ASP A 60 20.60 -8.34 -4.37
C ASP A 60 20.27 -8.87 -5.78
N SER A 61 20.44 -8.04 -6.81
CA SER A 61 20.24 -8.49 -8.19
C SER A 61 21.26 -9.56 -8.64
N ASP A 62 22.42 -9.62 -8.01
CA ASP A 62 23.42 -10.67 -8.24
C ASP A 62 22.91 -12.05 -7.76
N ASP A 63 21.96 -12.11 -6.82
CA ASP A 63 21.31 -13.35 -6.37
C ASP A 63 20.36 -13.97 -7.41
N LEU A 64 20.15 -13.28 -8.53
CA LEU A 64 19.45 -13.86 -9.67
C LEU A 64 20.41 -14.45 -10.71
N THR A 65 21.71 -14.51 -10.40
CA THR A 65 22.75 -15.06 -11.27
C THR A 65 23.48 -16.23 -10.61
N TRP A 66 23.72 -17.30 -11.38
CA TRP A 66 24.46 -18.47 -10.90
C TRP A 66 25.07 -19.26 -12.05
N ASP A 67 25.98 -20.17 -11.72
CA ASP A 67 26.47 -21.18 -12.65
C ASP A 67 25.51 -22.39 -12.66
N ALA A 68 24.78 -22.57 -13.75
CA ALA A 68 23.86 -23.70 -13.95
C ALA A 68 24.56 -25.07 -13.81
N ALA A 69 25.89 -25.15 -14.00
CA ALA A 69 26.64 -26.38 -13.79
C ALA A 69 26.78 -26.78 -12.31
N THR A 70 26.53 -25.86 -11.38
CA THR A 70 26.56 -26.11 -9.93
C THR A 70 25.22 -26.55 -9.34
N GLU A 71 24.18 -26.61 -10.17
CA GLU A 71 22.84 -27.01 -9.72
C GLU A 71 22.80 -28.46 -9.22
N VAL A 72 22.18 -28.63 -8.06
CA VAL A 72 21.82 -29.94 -7.51
C VAL A 72 20.37 -30.24 -7.89
N ALA A 73 20.18 -31.19 -8.82
CA ALA A 73 18.88 -31.58 -9.33
C ALA A 73 18.23 -32.61 -8.40
N VAL A 74 17.02 -32.31 -7.92
CA VAL A 74 16.21 -33.16 -7.05
C VAL A 74 14.92 -33.53 -7.78
N SER A 75 14.71 -34.82 -8.02
CA SER A 75 13.43 -35.31 -8.56
C SER A 75 12.51 -35.67 -7.41
N LEU A 76 11.31 -35.09 -7.40
CA LEU A 76 10.26 -35.32 -6.43
C LEU A 76 9.30 -36.41 -6.91
N ALA A 77 9.07 -37.40 -6.05
CA ALA A 77 8.10 -38.46 -6.25
C ALA A 77 7.72 -39.07 -4.90
N ASP A 78 6.44 -39.40 -4.72
CA ASP A 78 5.96 -40.14 -3.55
C ASP A 78 6.78 -41.43 -3.36
N ASP A 79 7.37 -41.61 -2.18
CA ASP A 79 8.25 -42.72 -1.79
C ASP A 79 9.48 -42.93 -2.72
N GLY A 80 9.80 -41.95 -3.57
CA GLY A 80 10.76 -42.11 -4.67
C GLY A 80 11.62 -40.89 -4.96
N SER A 81 11.56 -39.88 -4.09
CA SER A 81 12.36 -38.66 -4.21
C SER A 81 13.87 -38.96 -4.15
N LYS A 82 14.66 -38.27 -4.96
CA LYS A 82 16.12 -38.51 -5.05
C LYS A 82 16.90 -37.33 -5.62
N VAL A 83 18.15 -37.21 -5.20
CA VAL A 83 19.16 -36.36 -5.84
C VAL A 83 19.65 -37.04 -7.12
N THR A 84 19.66 -36.31 -8.23
CA THR A 84 19.89 -36.85 -9.59
C THR A 84 21.15 -36.32 -10.28
N SER A 85 21.65 -35.13 -9.90
CA SER A 85 22.95 -34.62 -10.37
C SER A 85 23.99 -34.69 -9.25
N SER A 86 25.05 -35.48 -9.46
CA SER A 86 26.16 -35.68 -8.52
C SER A 86 25.74 -36.13 -7.10
N ALA A 87 26.67 -36.64 -6.30
CA ALA A 87 26.38 -36.88 -4.88
C ALA A 87 26.46 -35.54 -4.13
N SER A 88 25.32 -34.94 -3.78
CA SER A 88 25.27 -33.80 -2.84
C SER A 88 25.14 -34.32 -1.42
N THR A 89 25.93 -33.77 -0.50
CA THR A 89 25.78 -34.02 0.95
C THR A 89 24.82 -33.04 1.61
N GLY A 90 24.38 -32.00 0.90
CA GLY A 90 23.49 -30.97 1.42
C GLY A 90 22.00 -31.31 1.31
N VAL A 91 21.64 -32.42 0.68
CA VAL A 91 20.23 -32.84 0.52
C VAL A 91 20.02 -34.21 1.17
N ALA A 92 19.08 -34.28 2.09
CA ALA A 92 18.58 -35.53 2.68
C ALA A 92 17.15 -35.81 2.21
N VAL A 93 16.83 -37.08 1.97
CA VAL A 93 15.47 -37.52 1.65
C VAL A 93 15.06 -38.54 2.71
N ASP A 94 14.00 -38.25 3.45
CA ASP A 94 13.38 -39.16 4.42
C ASP A 94 11.88 -39.30 4.10
N GLY A 95 11.52 -40.42 3.47
CA GLY A 95 10.19 -40.61 2.88
C GLY A 95 9.85 -39.49 1.88
N ASN A 96 8.76 -38.78 2.14
CA ASN A 96 8.29 -37.63 1.35
C ASN A 96 8.79 -36.28 1.89
N THR A 97 9.79 -36.28 2.77
CA THR A 97 10.45 -35.05 3.23
C THR A 97 11.80 -34.91 2.55
N VAL A 98 12.04 -33.77 1.90
CA VAL A 98 13.33 -33.39 1.33
C VAL A 98 13.89 -32.24 2.14
N THR A 99 15.05 -32.44 2.77
CA THR A 99 15.74 -31.42 3.58
C THR A 99 16.99 -30.93 2.87
N ILE A 100 17.08 -29.62 2.64
CA ILE A 100 18.24 -28.90 2.11
C ILE A 100 18.94 -28.23 3.30
N SER A 101 20.23 -28.51 3.50
CA SER A 101 20.97 -28.17 4.72
C SER A 101 22.28 -27.43 4.48
N ALA A 102 22.49 -26.90 3.28
CA ALA A 102 23.69 -26.15 2.92
C ALA A 102 23.36 -25.06 1.90
N ALA A 103 24.18 -24.01 1.87
CA ALA A 103 24.19 -23.04 0.79
C ALA A 103 24.31 -23.71 -0.58
N GLY A 104 23.65 -23.15 -1.60
CA GLY A 104 23.74 -23.64 -2.96
C GLY A 104 22.50 -23.40 -3.80
N THR A 105 22.50 -23.96 -5.01
CA THR A 105 21.37 -23.90 -5.95
C THR A 105 20.81 -25.29 -6.18
N TYR A 106 19.52 -25.46 -5.91
CA TYR A 106 18.81 -26.72 -5.93
C TYR A 106 17.64 -26.64 -6.92
N ARG A 107 17.67 -27.45 -7.98
CA ARG A 107 16.59 -27.51 -8.97
C ARG A 107 15.65 -28.66 -8.64
N LEU A 108 14.41 -28.34 -8.30
CA LEU A 108 13.37 -29.30 -7.95
C LEU A 108 12.42 -29.48 -9.14
N SER A 109 12.01 -30.71 -9.40
CA SER A 109 11.01 -31.05 -10.43
C SER A 109 10.22 -32.30 -10.01
N GLY A 110 8.96 -32.41 -10.40
CA GLY A 110 8.09 -33.53 -10.06
C GLY A 110 7.10 -33.19 -8.94
N SER A 111 6.56 -34.21 -8.27
CA SER A 111 5.46 -33.99 -7.32
C SER A 111 5.55 -34.82 -6.05
N LEU A 112 4.99 -34.27 -4.97
CA LEU A 112 4.70 -34.96 -3.71
C LEU A 112 3.23 -34.70 -3.37
N SER A 113 2.43 -35.76 -3.26
CA SER A 113 1.00 -35.61 -2.93
C SER A 113 0.77 -35.31 -1.45
N ASP A 114 1.66 -35.80 -0.61
CA ASP A 114 1.70 -35.57 0.83
C ASP A 114 3.16 -35.59 1.31
N GLY A 115 3.80 -34.42 1.27
CA GLY A 115 5.23 -34.28 1.52
C GLY A 115 5.64 -32.85 1.84
N GLN A 116 6.93 -32.66 2.12
CA GLN A 116 7.46 -31.37 2.56
C GLN A 116 8.86 -31.13 2.00
N ILE A 117 9.11 -29.90 1.54
CA ILE A 117 10.45 -29.37 1.33
C ILE A 117 10.83 -28.55 2.55
N VAL A 118 12.01 -28.82 3.11
CA VAL A 118 12.57 -28.10 4.26
C VAL A 118 13.92 -27.51 3.90
N VAL A 119 14.09 -26.20 4.07
CA VAL A 119 15.39 -25.53 4.04
C VAL A 119 15.84 -25.28 5.48
N ALA A 120 16.92 -25.93 5.88
CA ALA A 120 17.51 -25.86 7.22
C ALA A 120 19.04 -25.71 7.08
N ALA A 121 19.47 -24.64 6.42
CA ALA A 121 20.87 -24.31 6.17
C ALA A 121 21.44 -23.44 7.31
N GLY A 122 22.72 -23.05 7.21
CA GLY A 122 23.30 -22.10 8.17
C GLY A 122 22.65 -20.72 8.08
N GLU A 123 22.69 -19.96 9.18
CA GLU A 123 22.15 -18.59 9.26
C GLU A 123 22.91 -17.58 8.39
N GLU A 124 24.04 -17.97 7.80
CA GLU A 124 24.85 -17.16 6.87
C GLU A 124 24.82 -17.76 5.45
N ASP A 125 23.99 -18.77 5.22
CA ASP A 125 23.90 -19.49 3.95
C ASP A 125 22.76 -18.94 3.10
N THR A 126 23.08 -18.45 1.89
CA THR A 126 22.11 -18.20 0.83
C THR A 126 21.71 -19.51 0.14
N VAL A 127 20.41 -19.79 0.07
CA VAL A 127 19.89 -21.03 -0.55
C VAL A 127 18.92 -20.68 -1.67
N ARG A 128 19.26 -21.09 -2.90
CA ARG A 128 18.39 -20.93 -4.08
C ARG A 128 17.66 -22.23 -4.39
N ILE A 129 16.34 -22.17 -4.46
CA ILE A 129 15.45 -23.28 -4.81
C ILE A 129 14.75 -22.95 -6.13
N ILE A 130 15.17 -23.60 -7.21
CA ILE A 130 14.57 -23.47 -8.52
C ILE A 130 13.38 -24.42 -8.61
N LEU A 131 12.18 -23.89 -8.81
CA LEU A 131 10.97 -24.67 -9.05
C LEU A 131 10.75 -24.84 -10.55
N ASP A 132 10.90 -26.08 -11.03
CA ASP A 132 10.84 -26.46 -12.44
C ASP A 132 9.76 -27.54 -12.66
N GLY A 133 8.50 -27.13 -12.51
CA GLY A 133 7.35 -28.04 -12.63
C GLY A 133 7.11 -28.84 -11.35
N VAL A 134 7.07 -28.13 -10.22
CA VAL A 134 6.92 -28.69 -8.87
C VAL A 134 5.46 -28.64 -8.42
N GLU A 135 4.91 -29.77 -7.96
CA GLU A 135 3.60 -29.83 -7.30
C GLU A 135 3.75 -30.44 -5.91
N LEU A 136 3.46 -29.65 -4.87
CA LEU A 136 3.57 -30.08 -3.47
C LEU A 136 2.22 -29.97 -2.77
N GLY A 137 1.75 -31.10 -2.25
CA GLY A 137 0.67 -31.17 -1.27
C GLY A 137 1.21 -31.61 0.10
N ASN A 138 0.66 -31.07 1.18
CA ASN A 138 0.87 -31.57 2.53
C ASN A 138 -0.45 -31.54 3.30
N SER A 139 -0.95 -32.71 3.71
CA SER A 139 -2.25 -32.85 4.37
C SER A 139 -2.21 -32.57 5.89
N ALA A 140 -1.01 -32.39 6.47
CA ALA A 140 -0.80 -32.18 7.90
C ALA A 140 -0.18 -30.83 8.27
N GLY A 141 0.33 -30.06 7.31
CA GLY A 141 0.91 -28.73 7.53
C GLY A 141 1.42 -28.11 6.23
N SER A 142 2.49 -27.32 6.33
CA SER A 142 3.06 -26.61 5.19
C SER A 142 3.86 -27.53 4.24
N PRO A 143 3.69 -27.43 2.91
CA PRO A 143 4.48 -28.17 1.94
C PRO A 143 5.89 -27.60 1.73
N PHE A 144 6.14 -26.33 2.07
CA PHE A 144 7.44 -25.68 1.88
C PHE A 144 7.79 -24.80 3.07
N VAL A 145 8.84 -25.19 3.80
CA VAL A 145 9.28 -24.52 5.02
C VAL A 145 10.76 -24.14 4.92
N VAL A 146 11.08 -22.87 5.08
CA VAL A 146 12.44 -22.40 5.37
C VAL A 146 12.55 -22.21 6.87
N GLN A 147 13.24 -23.15 7.53
CA GLN A 147 13.51 -23.11 8.97
C GLN A 147 14.71 -22.24 9.29
N SER A 148 15.74 -22.26 8.44
CA SER A 148 16.93 -21.43 8.60
C SER A 148 17.69 -21.26 7.29
N ALA A 149 18.13 -20.02 7.04
CA ALA A 149 19.03 -19.56 6.00
C ALA A 149 19.43 -18.11 6.38
N ASP A 150 20.41 -17.53 5.68
CA ASP A 150 20.54 -16.06 5.64
C ASP A 150 19.38 -15.50 4.79
N GLU A 151 19.28 -16.02 3.57
CA GLU A 151 18.15 -15.79 2.66
C GLU A 151 17.80 -17.09 1.91
N ALA A 152 16.51 -17.32 1.71
CA ALA A 152 16.01 -18.29 0.75
C ALA A 152 15.46 -17.62 -0.51
N ILE A 153 15.92 -18.07 -1.68
CA ILE A 153 15.45 -17.58 -2.98
C ILE A 153 14.64 -18.68 -3.67
N VAL A 154 13.34 -18.48 -3.81
CA VAL A 154 12.46 -19.35 -4.62
C VAL A 154 12.43 -18.82 -6.05
N TYR A 155 13.14 -19.48 -6.96
CA TYR A 155 13.24 -19.09 -8.36
C TYR A 155 12.29 -19.91 -9.25
N LEU A 156 11.35 -19.25 -9.91
CA LEU A 156 10.37 -19.86 -10.81
C LEU A 156 10.96 -20.02 -12.21
N GLU A 157 11.31 -21.26 -12.57
CA GLU A 157 11.93 -21.57 -13.87
C GLU A 157 11.04 -21.12 -15.03
N ALA A 158 11.65 -20.60 -16.10
CA ALA A 158 10.91 -20.03 -17.22
C ALA A 158 10.02 -21.09 -17.89
N GLY A 159 8.72 -20.79 -18.03
CA GLY A 159 7.75 -21.71 -18.63
C GLY A 159 7.30 -22.86 -17.72
N SER A 160 7.79 -22.92 -16.48
CA SER A 160 7.30 -23.88 -15.49
C SER A 160 5.97 -23.43 -14.86
N THR A 161 5.21 -24.41 -14.38
CA THR A 161 4.05 -24.18 -13.52
C THR A 161 4.24 -24.97 -12.24
N ASN A 162 4.16 -24.27 -11.10
CA ASN A 162 4.42 -24.83 -9.79
C ASN A 162 3.20 -24.61 -8.88
N THR A 163 2.92 -25.56 -8.00
CA THR A 163 1.77 -25.51 -7.09
C THR A 163 2.20 -25.93 -5.68
N LEU A 164 1.81 -25.14 -4.68
CA LEU A 164 1.92 -25.44 -3.26
C LEU A 164 0.51 -25.51 -2.67
N THR A 165 0.23 -26.55 -1.89
CA THR A 165 -1.05 -26.73 -1.20
C THR A 165 -0.80 -27.30 0.18
N ASP A 166 -1.22 -26.58 1.22
CA ASP A 166 -1.11 -27.03 2.61
C ASP A 166 -2.38 -27.72 3.13
N ALA A 167 -2.34 -28.04 4.41
CA ALA A 167 -3.44 -28.63 5.15
C ALA A 167 -4.52 -27.59 5.45
N THR A 168 -5.73 -28.05 5.78
CA THR A 168 -6.79 -27.16 6.29
C THR A 168 -6.62 -26.76 7.75
N THR A 169 -5.74 -27.46 8.48
CA THR A 169 -5.45 -27.23 9.89
C THR A 169 -4.05 -27.72 10.21
N TYR A 170 -3.32 -26.98 11.04
CA TYR A 170 -1.98 -27.35 11.49
C TYR A 170 -2.04 -27.84 12.94
N ALA A 171 -1.23 -28.86 13.26
CA ALA A 171 -1.19 -29.43 14.61
C ALA A 171 -0.42 -28.53 15.59
N ASP A 172 0.66 -27.91 15.11
CA ASP A 172 1.44 -26.92 15.86
C ASP A 172 0.95 -25.52 15.48
N GLN A 173 0.77 -24.69 16.49
CA GLN A 173 0.24 -23.32 16.39
C GLN A 173 1.09 -22.36 17.24
N GLY A 174 2.33 -22.74 17.53
CA GLY A 174 3.29 -21.86 18.20
C GLY A 174 3.71 -20.69 17.31
N ASP A 175 4.27 -19.63 17.92
CA ASP A 175 4.59 -18.37 17.22
C ASP A 175 5.60 -18.51 16.06
N ASP A 176 6.49 -19.51 16.17
CA ASP A 176 7.51 -19.86 15.18
C ASP A 176 7.11 -21.10 14.35
N ALA A 177 5.93 -21.67 14.60
CA ALA A 177 5.44 -22.78 13.80
C ALA A 177 4.99 -22.28 12.42
N PRO A 178 5.17 -23.08 11.35
CA PRO A 178 4.67 -22.70 10.04
C PRO A 178 3.16 -22.46 10.07
N ASN A 179 2.72 -21.34 9.50
CA ASN A 179 1.31 -20.97 9.38
C ASN A 179 0.93 -20.64 7.92
N ALA A 180 1.74 -21.05 6.94
CA ALA A 180 1.54 -20.73 5.54
C ALA A 180 1.95 -21.86 4.60
N ALA A 181 1.34 -21.91 3.42
CA ALA A 181 1.71 -22.89 2.39
C ALA A 181 3.15 -22.73 1.89
N LEU A 182 3.66 -21.50 1.85
CA LEU A 182 5.09 -21.20 1.78
C LEU A 182 5.47 -20.38 3.00
N PHE A 183 6.23 -20.97 3.92
CA PHE A 183 6.60 -20.34 5.17
C PHE A 183 8.11 -20.20 5.30
N SER A 184 8.59 -19.03 5.68
CA SER A 184 9.99 -18.76 5.94
C SER A 184 10.22 -18.09 7.29
N MET A 185 11.17 -18.63 8.05
CA MET A 185 11.73 -17.98 9.24
C MET A 185 12.86 -17.00 8.91
N ALA A 186 13.36 -17.02 7.67
CA ALA A 186 14.43 -16.13 7.18
C ALA A 186 13.88 -15.20 6.09
N ASP A 187 14.71 -14.26 5.65
CA ASP A 187 14.47 -13.45 4.46
C ASP A 187 14.14 -14.33 3.22
N LEU A 188 13.14 -13.91 2.45
CA LEU A 188 12.61 -14.68 1.32
C LEU A 188 12.49 -13.81 0.06
N THR A 189 13.16 -14.24 -1.02
CA THR A 189 12.93 -13.72 -2.37
C THR A 189 12.15 -14.71 -3.22
N ILE A 190 11.13 -14.24 -3.95
CA ILE A 190 10.47 -14.98 -5.04
C ILE A 190 10.78 -14.30 -6.37
N ALA A 191 11.43 -15.04 -7.27
CA ALA A 191 11.93 -14.50 -8.54
C ALA A 191 11.68 -15.43 -9.73
N GLY A 192 12.13 -15.04 -10.91
CA GLY A 192 11.98 -15.82 -12.14
C GLY A 192 10.71 -15.50 -12.93
N THR A 193 10.50 -16.19 -14.05
CA THR A 193 9.40 -15.88 -15.00
C THR A 193 8.39 -17.01 -15.15
N GLY A 194 8.57 -18.11 -14.41
CA GLY A 194 7.58 -19.18 -14.28
C GLY A 194 6.34 -18.74 -13.49
N SER A 195 5.42 -19.69 -13.29
CA SER A 195 4.22 -19.46 -12.47
C SER A 195 4.22 -20.28 -11.19
N LEU A 196 3.67 -19.69 -10.12
CA LEU A 196 3.45 -20.31 -8.83
C LEU A 196 1.98 -20.15 -8.42
N THR A 197 1.33 -21.23 -8.04
CA THR A 197 0.00 -21.21 -7.39
C THR A 197 0.17 -21.65 -5.95
N VAL A 198 -0.26 -20.84 -4.99
CA VAL A 198 -0.18 -21.12 -3.56
C VAL A 198 -1.58 -21.20 -3.00
N ASN A 199 -1.91 -22.35 -2.39
CA ASN A 199 -3.22 -22.59 -1.78
C ASN A 199 -3.02 -22.75 -0.27
N GLY A 200 -3.21 -21.65 0.48
CA GLY A 200 -3.16 -21.57 1.94
C GLY A 200 -4.52 -21.91 2.56
N LYS A 201 -4.80 -23.19 2.72
CA LYS A 201 -6.07 -23.73 3.20
C LYS A 201 -6.26 -23.66 4.70
N SER A 202 -5.20 -23.43 5.48
CA SER A 202 -5.29 -23.29 6.94
C SER A 202 -5.29 -21.84 7.39
N ASN A 203 -4.34 -21.04 6.90
CA ASN A 203 -4.16 -19.64 7.29
C ASN A 203 -3.59 -18.84 6.10
N ASP A 204 -2.31 -18.48 6.14
CA ASP A 204 -1.70 -17.57 5.17
C ASP A 204 -1.25 -18.31 3.89
N GLY A 205 -1.10 -17.58 2.79
CA GLY A 205 -0.51 -18.10 1.56
C GLY A 205 1.01 -18.18 1.63
N ILE A 206 1.66 -17.02 1.62
CA ILE A 206 3.11 -16.85 1.62
C ILE A 206 3.52 -15.98 2.81
N VAL A 207 4.40 -16.51 3.65
CA VAL A 207 4.90 -15.81 4.85
C VAL A 207 6.42 -15.82 4.90
N SER A 208 6.99 -14.66 5.17
CA SER A 208 8.32 -14.48 5.76
C SER A 208 8.18 -13.85 7.14
N LYS A 209 8.85 -14.42 8.14
CA LYS A 209 8.94 -13.84 9.49
C LYS A 209 9.94 -12.68 9.57
N ASP A 210 10.73 -12.49 8.51
CA ASP A 210 11.60 -11.33 8.28
C ASP A 210 11.07 -10.55 7.05
N GLY A 211 11.93 -10.22 6.09
CA GLY A 211 11.59 -9.54 4.86
C GLY A 211 11.10 -10.48 3.76
N LEU A 212 10.25 -9.95 2.87
CA LEU A 212 9.77 -10.64 1.68
C LEU A 212 9.92 -9.76 0.44
N VAL A 213 10.66 -10.25 -0.56
CA VAL A 213 10.80 -9.59 -1.86
C VAL A 213 10.19 -10.45 -2.96
N MET A 214 9.12 -9.93 -3.55
CA MET A 214 8.49 -10.44 -4.75
C MET A 214 9.16 -9.75 -5.96
N ALA A 215 10.24 -10.36 -6.45
CA ALA A 215 11.08 -9.77 -7.48
C ALA A 215 10.46 -9.87 -8.88
N ALA A 216 9.83 -11.01 -9.20
CA ALA A 216 9.17 -11.25 -10.49
C ALA A 216 8.23 -12.47 -10.41
N GLY A 217 7.70 -12.89 -11.57
CA GLY A 217 6.97 -14.13 -11.75
C GLY A 217 5.46 -13.94 -11.90
N LYS A 218 4.75 -15.03 -12.19
CA LYS A 218 3.29 -15.07 -12.16
C LYS A 218 2.83 -15.84 -10.93
N VAL A 219 2.39 -15.15 -9.89
CA VAL A 219 1.99 -15.77 -8.63
C VAL A 219 0.49 -15.61 -8.41
N THR A 220 -0.18 -16.71 -8.12
CA THR A 220 -1.59 -16.74 -7.71
C THR A 220 -1.67 -17.30 -6.31
N VAL A 221 -2.31 -16.58 -5.40
CA VAL A 221 -2.49 -16.97 -3.99
C VAL A 221 -3.99 -17.03 -3.69
N ASP A 222 -4.43 -18.17 -3.16
CA ASP A 222 -5.74 -18.39 -2.56
C ASP A 222 -5.50 -18.79 -1.09
N ALA A 223 -5.88 -17.95 -0.14
CA ALA A 223 -5.61 -18.17 1.28
C ALA A 223 -6.84 -17.91 2.17
N VAL A 224 -6.92 -18.61 3.29
CA VAL A 224 -8.02 -18.47 4.25
C VAL A 224 -7.89 -17.18 5.07
N ASP A 225 -6.67 -16.80 5.44
CA ASP A 225 -6.36 -15.60 6.18
C ASP A 225 -5.62 -14.63 5.25
N ASP A 226 -4.32 -14.38 5.43
CA ASP A 226 -3.59 -13.41 4.62
C ASP A 226 -2.96 -14.01 3.36
N GLY A 227 -2.81 -13.20 2.32
CA GLY A 227 -2.24 -13.65 1.05
C GLY A 227 -0.72 -13.70 1.07
N ILE A 228 -0.11 -12.52 1.07
CA ILE A 228 1.34 -12.33 0.99
C ILE A 228 1.79 -11.47 2.17
N ARG A 229 2.67 -12.01 3.01
CA ARG A 229 3.15 -11.34 4.21
C ARG A 229 4.66 -11.49 4.39
N GLY A 230 5.38 -10.38 4.33
CA GLY A 230 6.69 -10.23 4.96
C GLY A 230 6.52 -9.40 6.22
N LYS A 231 6.96 -9.92 7.36
CA LYS A 231 6.76 -9.24 8.65
C LYS A 231 7.48 -7.89 8.66
N ASP A 232 8.78 -7.87 8.37
CA ASP A 232 9.60 -6.66 8.42
C ASP A 232 9.31 -5.72 7.26
N TYR A 233 9.15 -6.29 6.07
CA TYR A 233 8.77 -5.57 4.87
C TYR A 233 8.24 -6.51 3.79
N THR A 234 7.39 -5.97 2.93
CA THR A 234 6.92 -6.66 1.71
C THR A 234 7.16 -5.79 0.49
N VAL A 235 7.94 -6.29 -0.47
CA VAL A 235 8.33 -5.53 -1.67
C VAL A 235 7.86 -6.23 -2.93
N LEU A 236 7.17 -5.50 -3.80
CA LEU A 236 6.74 -5.93 -5.13
C LEU A 236 7.55 -5.15 -6.18
N LEU A 237 8.57 -5.80 -6.75
CA LEU A 237 9.48 -5.15 -7.71
C LEU A 237 8.94 -5.16 -9.13
N ASP A 238 8.47 -6.32 -9.58
CA ASP A 238 7.86 -6.56 -10.90
C ASP A 238 6.96 -7.79 -10.82
N GLY A 239 6.45 -8.33 -11.93
CA GLY A 239 5.67 -9.58 -11.96
C GLY A 239 4.16 -9.37 -12.00
N ALA A 240 3.42 -10.47 -11.88
CA ALA A 240 1.96 -10.49 -11.93
C ALA A 240 1.40 -11.30 -10.76
N TYR A 241 0.72 -10.61 -9.85
CA TYR A 241 0.22 -11.12 -8.59
C TYR A 241 -1.31 -11.09 -8.56
N GLN A 242 -1.93 -12.24 -8.36
CA GLN A 242 -3.38 -12.37 -8.16
C GLN A 242 -3.61 -12.98 -6.78
N VAL A 243 -4.27 -12.23 -5.89
CA VAL A 243 -4.44 -12.62 -4.49
C VAL A 243 -5.93 -12.64 -4.16
N THR A 244 -6.40 -13.75 -3.62
CA THR A 244 -7.76 -13.91 -3.08
C THR A 244 -7.66 -14.47 -1.66
N THR A 245 -8.18 -13.73 -0.69
CA THR A 245 -7.91 -13.96 0.74
C THR A 245 -9.16 -13.72 1.58
N GLY A 246 -9.23 -14.36 2.76
CA GLY A 246 -10.24 -14.04 3.77
C GLY A 246 -9.84 -12.91 4.70
N GLY A 247 -8.53 -12.71 4.92
CA GLY A 247 -7.93 -11.57 5.62
C GLY A 247 -7.30 -10.59 4.63
N ASP A 248 -6.11 -10.08 4.95
CA ASP A 248 -5.43 -9.06 4.14
C ASP A 248 -4.88 -9.65 2.84
N GLY A 249 -4.91 -8.87 1.77
CA GLY A 249 -4.33 -9.28 0.49
C GLY A 249 -2.81 -9.36 0.55
N VAL A 250 -2.17 -8.20 0.74
CA VAL A 250 -0.71 -8.07 0.87
C VAL A 250 -0.40 -7.23 2.09
N LYS A 251 0.48 -7.72 2.99
CA LYS A 251 0.78 -7.00 4.21
C LYS A 251 2.24 -6.98 4.64
N ALA A 252 2.58 -5.98 5.45
CA ALA A 252 3.76 -5.97 6.31
C ALA A 252 3.38 -5.44 7.70
N ASP A 253 3.70 -6.18 8.76
CA ASP A 253 3.05 -6.00 10.07
C ASP A 253 3.98 -6.01 11.27
N ASN A 254 5.29 -5.78 11.07
CA ASN A 254 6.19 -5.53 12.20
C ASN A 254 5.88 -4.17 12.86
N ASP A 255 5.31 -4.23 14.06
CA ASP A 255 4.97 -3.09 14.91
C ASP A 255 5.95 -2.87 16.07
N ALA A 256 6.93 -3.75 16.21
CA ALA A 256 7.84 -3.80 17.34
C ALA A 256 9.20 -3.16 17.04
N ASP A 257 9.70 -3.34 15.82
CA ASP A 257 11.03 -2.94 15.41
C ASP A 257 11.02 -1.60 14.66
N GLU A 258 11.89 -0.69 15.08
CA GLU A 258 12.02 0.64 14.48
C GLU A 258 12.41 0.54 13.00
N GLY A 259 11.66 1.24 12.13
CA GLY A 259 11.93 1.25 10.69
C GLY A 259 11.47 -0.01 9.94
N ARG A 260 10.67 -0.87 10.57
CA ARG A 260 10.04 -2.05 9.94
C ARG A 260 8.53 -1.84 9.74
N GLY A 261 7.87 -2.87 9.18
CA GLY A 261 6.43 -2.89 8.91
C GLY A 261 6.05 -2.07 7.68
N TRP A 262 6.91 -1.99 6.67
CA TRP A 262 6.67 -1.19 5.48
C TRP A 262 6.45 -2.03 4.22
N LEU A 263 5.70 -1.49 3.27
CA LEU A 263 5.36 -2.15 2.01
C LEU A 263 5.68 -1.23 0.83
N LEU A 264 6.36 -1.77 -0.19
CA LEU A 264 6.71 -1.06 -1.41
C LEU A 264 6.17 -1.77 -2.65
N VAL A 265 5.38 -1.07 -3.46
CA VAL A 265 5.06 -1.45 -4.84
C VAL A 265 5.86 -0.58 -5.79
N SER A 266 6.92 -1.15 -6.36
CA SER A 266 7.80 -0.49 -7.31
C SER A 266 7.40 -0.73 -8.76
N GLY A 267 6.79 -1.89 -9.05
CA GLY A 267 6.45 -2.30 -10.41
C GLY A 267 5.49 -3.49 -10.46
N GLY A 268 5.37 -4.11 -11.63
CA GLY A 268 4.48 -5.25 -11.85
C GLY A 268 2.98 -4.91 -11.80
N SER A 269 2.16 -5.95 -11.69
CA SER A 269 0.70 -5.84 -11.52
C SER A 269 0.23 -6.66 -10.33
N LEU A 270 -0.47 -6.03 -9.38
CA LEU A 270 -1.17 -6.65 -8.26
C LEU A 270 -2.68 -6.53 -8.45
N THR A 271 -3.41 -7.65 -8.38
CA THR A 271 -4.86 -7.67 -8.15
C THR A 271 -5.14 -8.35 -6.82
N SER A 272 -5.81 -7.63 -5.91
CA SER A 272 -6.19 -8.09 -4.57
C SER A 272 -7.72 -8.17 -4.45
N ASN A 273 -8.20 -9.31 -3.96
CA ASN A 273 -9.56 -9.57 -3.53
C ASN A 273 -9.50 -10.04 -2.08
N ALA A 274 -9.59 -9.10 -1.14
CA ALA A 274 -9.39 -9.34 0.28
C ALA A 274 -10.71 -9.33 1.05
N GLY A 275 -10.75 -10.07 2.16
CA GLY A 275 -11.87 -10.02 3.10
C GLY A 275 -11.70 -8.97 4.20
N ASP A 276 -10.46 -8.57 4.48
CA ASP A 276 -10.11 -7.41 5.31
C ASP A 276 -9.44 -6.35 4.40
N ASP A 277 -8.16 -6.02 4.58
CA ASP A 277 -7.55 -4.93 3.81
C ASP A 277 -6.96 -5.38 2.47
N GLY A 278 -7.13 -4.56 1.45
CA GLY A 278 -6.58 -4.85 0.12
C GLY A 278 -5.05 -4.90 0.12
N VAL A 279 -4.43 -3.87 0.70
CA VAL A 279 -2.98 -3.73 0.89
C VAL A 279 -2.73 -2.98 2.21
N LYS A 280 -2.00 -3.60 3.14
CA LYS A 280 -1.79 -3.08 4.50
C LYS A 280 -0.30 -2.97 4.83
N ALA A 281 0.12 -1.87 5.43
CA ALA A 281 1.43 -1.78 6.05
C ALA A 281 1.29 -1.20 7.44
N PHE A 282 1.98 -1.74 8.44
CA PHE A 282 1.94 -1.15 9.77
C PHE A 282 2.45 0.30 9.78
N ASN A 283 3.57 0.55 9.11
CA ASN A 283 4.23 1.86 9.10
C ASN A 283 3.95 2.62 7.81
N THR A 284 4.60 2.22 6.70
CA THR A 284 4.55 2.98 5.46
C THR A 284 4.18 2.09 4.28
N LEU A 285 3.17 2.51 3.51
CA LEU A 285 2.84 1.95 2.21
C LEU A 285 3.29 2.92 1.12
N THR A 286 4.19 2.49 0.23
CA THR A 286 4.64 3.27 -0.92
C THR A 286 4.26 2.61 -2.24
N VAL A 287 3.62 3.36 -3.13
CA VAL A 287 3.42 2.99 -4.54
C VAL A 287 4.22 3.95 -5.41
N SER A 288 5.32 3.47 -5.98
CA SER A 288 6.16 4.26 -6.89
C SER A 288 5.99 3.87 -8.36
N GLY A 289 5.37 2.72 -8.65
CA GLY A 289 5.14 2.24 -9.99
C GLY A 289 4.17 1.06 -10.04
N GLY A 290 4.08 0.41 -11.20
CA GLY A 290 3.20 -0.75 -11.40
C GLY A 290 1.72 -0.42 -11.46
N THR A 291 0.90 -1.47 -11.43
CA THR A 291 -0.57 -1.40 -11.33
C THR A 291 -1.02 -2.11 -10.07
N VAL A 292 -1.80 -1.42 -9.23
CA VAL A 292 -2.44 -1.98 -8.04
C VAL A 292 -3.95 -1.91 -8.21
N THR A 293 -4.61 -3.04 -8.22
CA THR A 293 -6.08 -3.14 -8.26
C THR A 293 -6.57 -3.84 -7.00
N VAL A 294 -7.16 -3.10 -6.09
CA VAL A 294 -7.97 -3.67 -5.00
C VAL A 294 -9.40 -3.73 -5.50
N ALA A 295 -9.83 -4.93 -5.87
CA ALA A 295 -11.14 -5.14 -6.48
C ALA A 295 -12.27 -5.29 -5.45
N GLU A 296 -11.93 -5.73 -4.24
CA GLU A 296 -12.80 -5.88 -3.07
C GLU A 296 -11.93 -5.92 -1.81
N SER A 297 -12.38 -5.24 -0.75
CA SER A 297 -11.81 -5.22 0.59
C SER A 297 -12.75 -4.50 1.57
N GLU A 298 -12.47 -4.58 2.89
CA GLU A 298 -13.07 -3.67 3.87
C GLU A 298 -12.44 -2.28 3.72
N GLU A 299 -11.13 -2.13 3.95
CA GLU A 299 -10.38 -0.94 3.56
C GLU A 299 -9.48 -1.20 2.35
N GLY A 300 -9.30 -0.22 1.49
CA GLY A 300 -8.52 -0.38 0.26
C GLY A 300 -7.02 -0.46 0.51
N LEU A 301 -6.46 0.66 0.94
CA LEU A 301 -5.05 0.82 1.31
C LEU A 301 -4.98 1.33 2.75
N GLU A 302 -4.29 0.62 3.64
CA GLU A 302 -4.12 1.04 5.05
C GLU A 302 -2.64 1.12 5.43
N ALA A 303 -2.23 2.23 6.05
CA ALA A 303 -0.95 2.37 6.76
C ALA A 303 -0.93 3.61 7.66
N GLN A 304 0.10 3.81 8.48
CA GLN A 304 0.31 5.11 9.15
C GLN A 304 0.64 6.21 8.13
N HIS A 305 1.45 5.87 7.14
CA HIS A 305 1.87 6.77 6.07
C HIS A 305 1.68 6.11 4.71
N ILE A 306 0.94 6.75 3.82
CA ILE A 306 0.67 6.26 2.47
C ILE A 306 1.25 7.25 1.46
N ALA A 307 2.18 6.79 0.63
CA ALA A 307 2.84 7.60 -0.38
C ALA A 307 2.62 7.05 -1.79
N ILE A 308 2.01 7.83 -2.67
CA ILE A 308 1.79 7.48 -4.08
C ILE A 308 2.57 8.46 -4.95
N SER A 309 3.70 7.99 -5.47
CA SER A 309 4.60 8.78 -6.33
C SER A 309 4.54 8.38 -7.81
N GLY A 310 3.92 7.23 -8.11
CA GLY A 310 3.74 6.73 -9.46
C GLY A 310 2.72 5.59 -9.52
N GLY A 311 2.70 4.89 -10.65
CA GLY A 311 1.81 3.74 -10.87
C GLY A 311 0.34 4.10 -11.14
N GLU A 312 -0.45 3.06 -11.33
CA GLU A 312 -1.91 3.10 -11.48
C GLU A 312 -2.57 2.32 -10.35
N VAL A 313 -3.29 3.02 -9.47
CA VAL A 313 -3.98 2.45 -8.31
C VAL A 313 -5.48 2.59 -8.49
N THR A 314 -6.19 1.48 -8.41
CA THR A 314 -7.67 1.43 -8.41
C THR A 314 -8.15 0.66 -7.19
N VAL A 315 -9.07 1.26 -6.43
CA VAL A 315 -9.60 0.70 -5.18
C VAL A 315 -11.12 0.65 -5.23
N THR A 316 -11.67 -0.50 -4.83
CA THR A 316 -13.08 -0.66 -4.44
C THR A 316 -13.13 -1.31 -3.06
N SER A 317 -13.78 -0.62 -2.11
CA SER A 317 -13.81 -1.01 -0.69
C SER A 317 -15.19 -0.77 -0.05
N ASN A 318 -15.48 -1.52 1.02
CA ASN A 318 -16.74 -1.46 1.77
C ASN A 318 -16.74 -0.41 2.89
N ASP A 319 -15.56 -0.01 3.35
CA ASP A 319 -15.33 1.15 4.19
C ASP A 319 -14.39 2.11 3.44
N ASP A 320 -13.23 2.44 3.96
CA ASP A 320 -12.38 3.48 3.42
C ASP A 320 -11.62 3.05 2.18
N GLY A 321 -11.47 3.96 1.21
CA GLY A 321 -10.65 3.70 0.02
C GLY A 321 -9.16 3.73 0.33
N VAL A 322 -8.75 4.74 1.08
CA VAL A 322 -7.39 4.92 1.58
C VAL A 322 -7.54 5.36 3.02
N ASN A 323 -6.89 4.66 3.94
CA ASN A 323 -6.94 4.94 5.37
C ASN A 323 -5.52 5.16 5.91
N ALA A 324 -5.15 6.42 6.17
CA ALA A 324 -3.93 6.71 6.91
C ALA A 324 -4.23 6.77 8.42
N SER A 325 -3.98 5.67 9.13
CA SER A 325 -4.30 5.53 10.55
C SER A 325 -3.28 4.69 11.33
N GLY A 326 -3.44 4.68 12.66
CA GLY A 326 -2.56 3.99 13.58
C GLY A 326 -2.82 2.50 13.75
N GLY A 327 -3.40 1.83 12.74
CA GLY A 327 -3.77 0.42 12.74
C GLY A 327 -4.65 0.02 13.91
N SER A 328 -5.93 -0.30 13.68
CA SER A 328 -6.68 -0.97 14.74
C SER A 328 -6.09 -2.36 14.94
N SER A 329 -5.34 -2.59 16.02
CA SER A 329 -4.77 -3.90 16.38
C SER A 329 -5.86 -4.90 16.85
N THR A 330 -7.02 -4.91 16.20
CA THR A 330 -8.16 -5.77 16.53
C THR A 330 -8.36 -6.83 15.48
N SER A 331 -7.35 -7.67 15.27
CA SER A 331 -7.62 -9.06 14.90
C SER A 331 -8.32 -9.70 16.10
N ALA A 332 -9.65 -9.70 16.06
CA ALA A 332 -10.45 -10.48 16.97
C ALA A 332 -10.23 -11.97 16.68
N SER A 333 -9.17 -12.54 17.24
CA SER A 333 -9.07 -13.98 17.40
C SER A 333 -10.28 -14.42 18.24
N THR A 334 -11.25 -15.09 17.61
CA THR A 334 -12.25 -15.84 18.35
C THR A 334 -11.57 -17.06 18.97
N ASP A 335 -10.93 -16.88 20.13
CA ASP A 335 -10.61 -18.01 21.00
C ASP A 335 -11.36 -17.89 22.33
N ALA A 336 -12.42 -18.68 22.43
CA ALA A 336 -13.13 -18.96 23.65
C ALA A 336 -12.58 -20.25 24.27
N GLY A 337 -11.70 -20.16 25.28
CA GLY A 337 -11.05 -21.38 25.77
C GLY A 337 -10.31 -21.43 27.12
N ALA A 338 -10.54 -20.51 28.08
CA ALA A 338 -10.29 -20.60 29.53
C ALA A 338 -9.13 -21.49 30.10
N ALA A 339 -8.16 -20.87 30.79
CA ALA A 339 -8.11 -20.80 32.28
C ALA A 339 -6.73 -20.41 32.88
N GLY A 340 -6.72 -19.37 33.72
CA GLY A 340 -5.96 -19.37 34.98
C GLY A 340 -4.87 -18.31 35.19
N GLY A 341 -5.18 -17.25 35.94
CA GLY A 341 -4.17 -16.39 36.58
C GLY A 341 -4.71 -15.09 37.17
N MET A 342 -4.92 -15.05 38.48
CA MET A 342 -5.58 -13.96 39.22
C MET A 342 -4.65 -12.82 39.64
N GLY A 343 -5.19 -11.59 39.66
CA GLY A 343 -4.84 -10.51 40.61
C GLY A 343 -4.78 -9.13 39.95
N GLY A 344 -5.48 -8.07 40.36
CA GLY A 344 -6.43 -7.82 41.43
C GLY A 344 -6.66 -6.30 41.49
N GLY A 345 -7.90 -5.84 41.71
CA GLY A 345 -8.18 -4.40 41.89
C GLY A 345 -9.65 -4.02 41.68
N MET A 346 -10.45 -4.07 42.75
CA MET A 346 -11.89 -3.80 42.78
C MET A 346 -12.24 -2.30 42.72
N GLY A 347 -13.39 -1.97 42.09
CA GLY A 347 -14.43 -1.19 42.77
C GLY A 347 -15.07 0.00 42.02
N GLY A 348 -16.28 -0.19 41.49
CA GLY A 348 -17.23 0.89 41.19
C GLY A 348 -18.54 0.36 40.57
N PRO A 349 -19.75 0.67 41.11
CA PRO A 349 -20.99 0.01 40.70
C PRO A 349 -21.65 0.63 39.46
N ALA A 350 -22.36 -0.22 38.73
CA ALA A 350 -23.21 0.09 37.60
C ALA A 350 -24.30 1.14 37.92
N GLY A 351 -24.54 2.06 36.97
CA GLY A 351 -25.63 3.03 37.00
C GLY A 351 -25.89 3.66 35.62
N GLY A 352 -26.83 3.07 34.89
CA GLY A 352 -27.82 3.68 33.98
C GLY A 352 -27.47 4.80 33.00
N GLY A 353 -27.81 4.55 31.71
CA GLY A 353 -28.70 5.46 30.98
C GLY A 353 -28.09 6.34 29.88
N MET A 354 -28.53 6.07 28.65
CA MET A 354 -28.93 7.03 27.61
C MET A 354 -27.93 8.08 27.11
N GLY A 355 -27.65 8.01 25.80
CA GLY A 355 -27.37 9.18 24.97
C GLY A 355 -25.92 9.38 24.56
N GLY A 356 -25.43 8.58 23.62
CA GLY A 356 -24.26 8.95 22.82
C GLY A 356 -24.65 10.07 21.86
N GLY A 357 -24.51 11.31 22.32
CA GLY A 357 -24.64 12.50 21.48
C GLY A 357 -23.47 12.59 20.51
N MET A 358 -23.79 12.99 19.29
CA MET A 358 -22.87 13.44 18.24
C MET A 358 -21.82 14.39 18.82
N GLY A 359 -20.58 13.93 18.92
CA GLY A 359 -19.43 14.71 19.36
C GLY A 359 -18.61 15.13 18.16
N GLY A 360 -19.11 16.08 17.36
CA GLY A 360 -18.33 16.77 16.34
C GLY A 360 -17.37 17.77 16.98
N GLY A 361 -16.28 17.27 17.54
CA GLY A 361 -15.10 18.06 17.91
C GLY A 361 -13.98 17.70 16.96
N GLU A 362 -13.20 18.70 16.54
CA GLU A 362 -11.96 18.50 15.78
C GLU A 362 -11.09 17.46 16.50
N MET A 363 -10.95 16.28 15.89
CA MET A 363 -9.98 15.28 16.35
C MET A 363 -8.59 15.86 16.08
N ALA A 364 -7.73 15.87 17.10
CA ALA A 364 -6.38 16.41 16.91
C ALA A 364 -5.66 15.55 15.86
N ALA A 365 -5.08 16.19 14.84
CA ALA A 365 -4.31 15.50 13.81
C ALA A 365 -3.20 14.65 14.44
N GLY A 366 -3.21 13.35 14.15
CA GLY A 366 -2.14 12.42 14.47
C GLY A 366 -0.96 12.55 13.51
N ASP A 367 0.10 11.79 13.76
CA ASP A 367 1.23 11.66 12.85
C ASP A 367 0.92 10.60 11.78
N TYR A 368 -0.03 10.93 10.91
CA TYR A 368 -0.47 10.08 9.81
C TYR A 368 -0.53 10.91 8.53
N SER A 369 -0.25 10.31 7.38
CA SER A 369 -0.24 11.05 6.12
C SER A 369 -0.67 10.26 4.91
N VAL A 370 -1.34 10.95 3.98
CA VAL A 370 -1.52 10.50 2.59
C VAL A 370 -0.84 11.50 1.66
N ASP A 371 0.21 11.08 0.96
CA ASP A 371 1.00 11.94 0.08
C ASP A 371 0.95 11.45 -1.37
N VAL A 372 0.28 12.20 -2.25
CA VAL A 372 0.19 11.94 -3.69
C VAL A 372 1.04 12.94 -4.46
N SER A 373 2.11 12.45 -5.07
CA SER A 373 3.05 13.27 -5.88
C SER A 373 3.09 12.88 -7.36
N GLY A 374 2.52 11.73 -7.72
CA GLY A 374 2.46 11.24 -9.08
C GLY A 374 1.45 10.10 -9.24
N GLY A 375 1.47 9.44 -10.40
CA GLY A 375 0.57 8.32 -10.69
C GLY A 375 -0.91 8.68 -10.82
N THR A 376 -1.76 7.66 -10.81
CA THR A 376 -3.22 7.80 -10.76
C THR A 376 -3.79 6.98 -9.61
N LEU A 377 -4.63 7.59 -8.79
CA LEU A 377 -5.38 6.96 -7.71
C LEU A 377 -6.88 7.11 -7.99
N THR A 378 -7.57 6.01 -8.23
CA THR A 378 -9.03 5.97 -8.42
C THR A 378 -9.67 5.18 -7.30
N ILE A 379 -10.52 5.84 -6.53
CA ILE A 379 -11.20 5.28 -5.35
C ILE A 379 -12.69 5.16 -5.61
N ASN A 380 -13.26 4.03 -5.19
CA ASN A 380 -14.68 3.75 -5.20
C ASN A 380 -15.10 3.09 -3.88
N SER A 381 -15.27 3.90 -2.83
CA SER A 381 -15.49 3.43 -1.45
C SER A 381 -16.93 3.68 -0.98
N GLU A 382 -17.46 2.77 -0.17
CA GLU A 382 -18.73 2.99 0.57
C GLU A 382 -18.52 3.81 1.85
N GLY A 383 -17.32 3.74 2.44
CA GLY A 383 -16.78 4.60 3.49
C GLY A 383 -16.12 5.86 2.96
N ASP A 384 -15.18 6.43 3.71
CA ASP A 384 -14.43 7.60 3.26
C ASP A 384 -13.63 7.30 2.00
N GLY A 385 -13.42 8.33 1.17
CA GLY A 385 -12.66 8.20 -0.06
C GLY A 385 -11.17 8.07 0.21
N LEU A 386 -10.58 9.24 0.46
CA LEU A 386 -9.23 9.38 0.97
C LEU A 386 -9.36 9.86 2.41
N ASP A 387 -9.05 9.00 3.37
CA ASP A 387 -9.04 9.29 4.80
C ASP A 387 -7.60 9.40 5.34
N SER A 388 -7.41 10.37 6.22
CA SER A 388 -6.21 10.51 7.03
C SER A 388 -6.56 11.03 8.41
N ASN A 389 -6.20 10.24 9.42
CA ASN A 389 -6.24 10.69 10.80
C ASN A 389 -5.21 11.80 11.11
N GLY A 390 -4.36 12.14 10.14
CA GLY A 390 -3.45 13.27 10.14
C GLY A 390 -3.72 14.20 8.96
N SER A 391 -2.73 14.45 8.09
CA SER A 391 -2.87 15.37 6.94
C SER A 391 -2.83 14.64 5.61
N ALA A 392 -3.17 15.33 4.52
CA ALA A 392 -2.94 14.81 3.18
C ALA A 392 -2.32 15.87 2.26
N THR A 393 -1.39 15.47 1.41
CA THR A 393 -0.72 16.34 0.43
C THR A 393 -0.94 15.80 -0.97
N ILE A 394 -1.38 16.66 -1.89
CA ILE A 394 -1.46 16.36 -3.33
C ILE A 394 -0.61 17.39 -4.06
N SER A 395 0.57 16.96 -4.52
CA SER A 395 1.55 17.78 -5.23
C SER A 395 1.68 17.45 -6.72
N GLY A 396 1.10 16.31 -7.14
CA GLY A 396 1.08 15.85 -8.52
C GLY A 396 0.10 14.70 -8.71
N GLY A 397 0.20 14.00 -9.85
CA GLY A 397 -0.66 12.86 -10.16
C GLY A 397 -2.13 13.22 -10.43
N THR A 398 -2.98 12.20 -10.42
CA THR A 398 -4.45 12.33 -10.54
C THR A 398 -5.14 11.53 -9.44
N VAL A 399 -5.99 12.18 -8.65
CA VAL A 399 -6.83 11.56 -7.62
C VAL A 399 -8.29 11.68 -8.04
N VAL A 400 -8.97 10.55 -8.19
CA VAL A 400 -10.40 10.46 -8.51
C VAL A 400 -11.09 9.68 -7.41
N VAL A 401 -12.11 10.26 -6.79
CA VAL A 401 -12.90 9.59 -5.76
C VAL A 401 -14.36 9.54 -6.17
N ASN A 402 -14.96 8.36 -6.06
CA ASN A 402 -16.37 8.10 -6.23
C ASN A 402 -16.97 7.54 -4.94
N GLY A 403 -17.72 8.37 -4.23
CA GLY A 403 -18.30 8.04 -2.94
C GLY A 403 -17.68 8.87 -1.81
N PRO A 404 -18.20 8.70 -0.59
CA PRO A 404 -19.35 7.87 -0.25
C PRO A 404 -20.68 8.54 -0.65
N THR A 405 -21.78 7.80 -0.48
CA THR A 405 -23.14 8.35 -0.67
C THR A 405 -23.82 8.75 0.65
N ASN A 406 -23.22 8.39 1.78
CA ASN A 406 -23.74 8.64 3.12
C ASN A 406 -23.14 9.94 3.69
N ASP A 407 -23.92 10.71 4.45
CA ASP A 407 -23.48 12.01 5.01
C ASP A 407 -22.60 11.88 6.26
N GLY A 408 -22.36 10.65 6.75
CA GLY A 408 -21.45 10.38 7.86
C GLY A 408 -19.97 10.44 7.44
N ASN A 409 -19.71 10.28 6.15
CA ASN A 409 -18.39 10.14 5.55
C ASN A 409 -18.22 11.14 4.37
N GLY A 410 -16.99 11.42 3.97
CA GLY A 410 -16.57 12.34 2.92
C GLY A 410 -15.75 11.69 1.79
N ALA A 411 -15.79 12.29 0.60
CA ALA A 411 -14.92 11.84 -0.50
C ALA A 411 -13.44 12.13 -0.23
N LEU A 412 -13.20 13.12 0.61
CA LEU A 412 -11.92 13.46 1.21
C LEU A 412 -12.24 13.64 2.70
N ASP A 413 -11.50 12.99 3.57
CA ASP A 413 -11.54 13.20 5.00
C ASP A 413 -10.11 13.32 5.54
N VAL A 414 -9.84 14.39 6.27
CA VAL A 414 -8.56 14.58 6.94
C VAL A 414 -8.78 15.33 8.25
N ASN A 415 -8.17 14.87 9.33
CA ASN A 415 -8.20 15.59 10.61
C ASN A 415 -7.34 16.87 10.59
N GLY A 416 -6.27 16.85 9.80
CA GLY A 416 -5.30 17.92 9.61
C GLY A 416 -5.64 18.84 8.44
N GLU A 417 -4.65 19.18 7.62
CA GLU A 417 -4.84 20.00 6.43
C GLU A 417 -4.72 19.15 5.16
N LEU A 418 -5.65 19.34 4.22
CA LEU A 418 -5.48 18.90 2.84
C LEU A 418 -4.72 19.97 2.05
N VAL A 419 -3.48 19.71 1.67
CA VAL A 419 -2.64 20.65 0.90
C VAL A 419 -2.58 20.24 -0.57
N VAL A 420 -3.13 21.07 -1.46
CA VAL A 420 -3.06 20.85 -2.92
C VAL A 420 -2.15 21.87 -3.56
N SER A 421 -1.03 21.40 -4.13
CA SER A 421 -0.02 22.25 -4.78
C SER A 421 0.22 21.91 -6.26
N GLY A 422 -0.34 20.79 -6.74
CA GLY A 422 -0.27 20.36 -8.13
C GLY A 422 -1.20 19.17 -8.41
N GLY A 423 -1.11 18.60 -9.61
CA GLY A 423 -1.91 17.44 -10.01
C GLY A 423 -3.39 17.74 -10.29
N THR A 424 -4.20 16.71 -10.43
CA THR A 424 -5.66 16.82 -10.61
C THR A 424 -6.39 16.08 -9.50
N VAL A 425 -7.37 16.72 -8.87
CA VAL A 425 -8.27 16.12 -7.87
C VAL A 425 -9.70 16.22 -8.38
N ALA A 426 -10.42 15.11 -8.40
CA ALA A 426 -11.85 15.05 -8.67
C ALA A 426 -12.51 14.12 -7.65
N ALA A 427 -12.94 14.70 -6.53
CA ALA A 427 -13.52 13.96 -5.42
C ALA A 427 -15.03 14.23 -5.36
N ALA A 428 -15.84 13.22 -5.70
CA ALA A 428 -17.29 13.32 -5.65
C ALA A 428 -17.87 12.34 -4.63
N GLY A 429 -18.73 12.87 -3.75
CA GLY A 429 -19.37 12.07 -2.70
C GLY A 429 -20.56 12.78 -2.09
N SER A 430 -20.80 12.53 -0.81
CA SER A 430 -21.80 13.19 0.02
C SER A 430 -21.52 14.69 0.17
N ALA A 431 -22.49 15.45 0.69
CA ALA A 431 -22.30 16.87 0.99
C ALA A 431 -22.12 17.14 2.50
N GLY A 432 -22.48 16.19 3.37
CA GLY A 432 -22.46 16.36 4.83
C GLY A 432 -21.07 16.69 5.39
N MET A 433 -20.04 15.99 4.92
CA MET A 433 -18.66 16.03 5.43
C MET A 433 -17.67 16.48 4.34
N ALA A 434 -18.06 17.41 3.46
CA ALA A 434 -17.20 17.82 2.35
C ALA A 434 -15.94 18.57 2.84
N VAL A 435 -14.77 17.95 2.71
CA VAL A 435 -13.45 18.57 2.92
C VAL A 435 -12.92 19.19 1.63
N THR A 436 -12.28 20.35 1.75
CA THR A 436 -11.71 21.11 0.62
C THR A 436 -10.24 21.42 0.85
N PRO A 437 -9.47 21.82 -0.19
CA PRO A 437 -8.10 22.27 -0.03
C PRO A 437 -7.98 23.38 1.04
N GLY A 438 -6.98 23.24 1.91
CA GLY A 438 -6.67 24.18 2.98
C GLY A 438 -5.93 25.43 2.51
N THR A 439 -5.69 26.36 3.42
CA THR A 439 -5.06 27.67 3.15
C THR A 439 -3.59 27.59 2.72
N SER A 440 -2.90 26.49 3.02
CA SER A 440 -1.53 26.24 2.57
C SER A 440 -1.45 25.78 1.12
N SER A 441 -2.59 25.46 0.50
CA SER A 441 -2.68 25.04 -0.91
C SER A 441 -2.28 26.17 -1.86
N THR A 442 -1.44 25.87 -2.84
CA THR A 442 -1.03 26.83 -3.89
C THR A 442 -1.76 26.62 -5.21
N GLN A 443 -2.41 25.47 -5.39
CA GLN A 443 -3.29 25.21 -6.53
C GLN A 443 -4.75 25.43 -6.11
N SER A 444 -5.47 26.25 -6.88
CA SER A 444 -6.88 26.55 -6.57
C SER A 444 -7.80 25.42 -7.04
N GLY A 445 -9.03 25.45 -6.57
CA GLY A 445 -10.06 24.49 -6.92
C GLY A 445 -11.45 25.06 -6.72
N VAL A 446 -12.46 24.29 -7.10
CA VAL A 446 -13.87 24.61 -6.89
C VAL A 446 -14.50 23.57 -5.97
N GLN A 447 -15.40 24.03 -5.11
CA GLN A 447 -16.35 23.18 -4.39
C GLN A 447 -17.73 23.36 -5.03
N VAL A 448 -18.36 22.25 -5.39
CA VAL A 448 -19.72 22.20 -5.90
C VAL A 448 -20.58 21.45 -4.90
N THR A 449 -21.69 22.05 -4.50
CA THR A 449 -22.77 21.38 -3.74
C THR A 449 -24.04 21.45 -4.57
N PHE A 450 -24.61 20.31 -4.91
CA PHE A 450 -25.79 20.23 -5.76
C PHE A 450 -27.08 20.41 -4.94
N ASP A 451 -28.09 21.10 -5.51
CA ASP A 451 -29.44 21.22 -4.91
C ASP A 451 -30.12 19.86 -4.70
N SER A 452 -29.85 18.95 -5.61
CA SER A 452 -30.31 17.58 -5.62
C SER A 452 -29.17 16.70 -6.09
N SER A 453 -29.02 15.53 -5.47
CA SER A 453 -27.98 14.58 -5.85
C SER A 453 -28.04 14.25 -7.35
N VAL A 454 -26.87 14.14 -7.96
CA VAL A 454 -26.67 13.77 -9.36
C VAL A 454 -26.52 12.25 -9.44
N SER A 455 -27.33 11.59 -10.26
CA SER A 455 -27.28 10.14 -10.42
C SER A 455 -25.95 9.67 -11.02
N ALA A 456 -25.46 8.51 -10.57
CA ALA A 456 -24.33 7.81 -11.17
C ALA A 456 -24.45 7.74 -12.71
N GLY A 457 -23.32 7.87 -13.40
CA GLY A 457 -23.24 7.88 -14.87
C GLY A 457 -23.69 9.19 -15.53
N THR A 458 -24.11 10.20 -14.76
CA THR A 458 -24.44 11.53 -15.30
C THR A 458 -23.18 12.37 -15.38
N PRO A 459 -22.80 12.92 -16.56
CA PRO A 459 -21.64 13.80 -16.65
C PRO A 459 -21.85 15.09 -15.87
N VAL A 460 -20.80 15.53 -15.19
CA VAL A 460 -20.66 16.86 -14.58
C VAL A 460 -19.61 17.62 -15.37
N HIS A 461 -19.96 18.80 -15.89
CA HIS A 461 -19.04 19.66 -16.63
C HIS A 461 -18.75 20.95 -15.86
N LEU A 462 -17.47 21.35 -15.85
CA LEU A 462 -17.04 22.69 -15.47
C LEU A 462 -16.72 23.48 -16.73
N VAL A 463 -17.34 24.66 -16.86
CA VAL A 463 -17.21 25.52 -18.03
C VAL A 463 -16.70 26.89 -17.60
N ASP A 464 -15.63 27.38 -18.23
CA ASP A 464 -15.07 28.70 -17.93
C ASP A 464 -15.92 29.87 -18.45
N SER A 465 -15.51 31.10 -18.17
CA SER A 465 -16.20 32.31 -18.60
C SER A 465 -16.18 32.55 -20.12
N SER A 466 -15.29 31.86 -20.86
CA SER A 466 -15.25 31.88 -22.33
C SER A 466 -16.23 30.90 -22.97
N GLY A 467 -16.79 29.97 -22.19
CA GLY A 467 -17.66 28.89 -22.64
C GLY A 467 -16.92 27.59 -22.98
N ALA A 468 -15.65 27.46 -22.63
CA ALA A 468 -14.88 26.24 -22.84
C ALA A 468 -15.09 25.25 -21.68
N VAL A 469 -15.30 23.97 -22.01
CA VAL A 469 -15.35 22.88 -21.02
C VAL A 469 -13.94 22.61 -20.52
N VAL A 470 -13.67 22.89 -19.25
CA VAL A 470 -12.34 22.70 -18.62
C VAL A 470 -12.21 21.37 -17.90
N ALA A 471 -13.34 20.74 -17.52
CA ALA A 471 -13.37 19.40 -16.94
C ALA A 471 -14.71 18.73 -17.25
N THR A 472 -14.67 17.43 -17.52
CA THR A 472 -15.85 16.54 -17.49
C THR A 472 -15.55 15.37 -16.57
N PHE A 473 -16.46 15.11 -15.64
CA PHE A 473 -16.35 14.00 -14.70
C PHE A 473 -17.63 13.18 -14.71
N VAL A 474 -17.51 11.87 -14.84
CA VAL A 474 -18.64 10.94 -14.78
C VAL A 474 -18.48 10.07 -13.53
N THR A 475 -19.32 10.27 -12.53
CA THR A 475 -19.23 9.54 -11.27
C THR A 475 -19.81 8.14 -11.39
N THR A 476 -19.20 7.16 -10.74
CA THR A 476 -19.74 5.79 -10.64
C THR A 476 -20.79 5.65 -9.55
N LYS A 477 -20.85 6.61 -8.62
CA LYS A 477 -21.87 6.71 -7.56
C LYS A 477 -22.72 7.96 -7.71
N THR A 478 -23.90 7.93 -7.08
CA THR A 478 -24.72 9.14 -6.88
C THR A 478 -23.92 10.15 -6.06
N THR A 479 -23.90 11.41 -6.46
CA THR A 479 -23.08 12.44 -5.80
C THR A 479 -23.89 13.67 -5.41
N ALA A 480 -23.60 14.25 -4.25
CA ALA A 480 -24.19 15.50 -3.77
C ALA A 480 -23.15 16.64 -3.70
N SER A 481 -21.87 16.33 -3.71
CA SER A 481 -20.78 17.31 -3.78
C SER A 481 -19.64 16.86 -4.68
N LEU A 482 -18.97 17.82 -5.31
CA LEU A 482 -17.73 17.63 -6.05
C LEU A 482 -16.70 18.67 -5.58
N VAL A 483 -15.53 18.20 -5.19
CA VAL A 483 -14.32 19.02 -5.03
C VAL A 483 -13.43 18.75 -6.22
N PHE A 484 -13.11 19.80 -6.98
CA PHE A 484 -12.28 19.70 -8.16
C PHE A 484 -11.13 20.71 -8.13
N SER A 485 -9.90 20.23 -8.27
CA SER A 485 -8.70 21.07 -8.42
C SER A 485 -7.87 20.56 -9.58
N SER A 486 -7.36 21.47 -10.41
CA SER A 486 -6.40 21.13 -11.46
C SER A 486 -5.66 22.39 -11.93
N PRO A 487 -4.58 22.26 -12.72
CA PRO A 487 -3.90 23.42 -13.32
C PRO A 487 -4.78 24.23 -14.28
N ALA A 488 -5.93 23.69 -14.70
CA ALA A 488 -6.90 24.39 -15.53
C ALA A 488 -7.84 25.32 -14.73
N ILE A 489 -7.84 25.21 -13.40
CA ILE A 489 -8.60 26.07 -12.51
C ILE A 489 -7.74 27.27 -12.08
N THR A 490 -8.23 28.47 -12.39
CA THR A 490 -7.56 29.74 -12.06
C THR A 490 -8.24 30.37 -10.87
N ASP A 491 -7.45 30.73 -9.85
CA ASP A 491 -7.96 31.32 -8.60
C ASP A 491 -8.80 32.58 -8.84
N GLY A 492 -9.94 32.69 -8.14
CA GLY A 492 -10.86 33.82 -8.25
C GLY A 492 -11.73 33.86 -9.52
N GLU A 493 -11.50 32.99 -10.51
CA GLU A 493 -12.34 32.90 -11.71
C GLU A 493 -13.65 32.15 -11.44
N SER A 494 -14.68 32.47 -12.22
CA SER A 494 -15.99 31.83 -12.12
C SER A 494 -16.16 30.71 -13.14
N TYR A 495 -16.69 29.59 -12.68
CA TYR A 495 -16.97 28.40 -13.48
C TYR A 495 -18.45 28.06 -13.43
N THR A 496 -19.06 27.83 -14.60
CA THR A 496 -20.44 27.36 -14.70
C THR A 496 -20.47 25.84 -14.62
N VAL A 497 -21.31 25.30 -13.74
CA VAL A 497 -21.51 23.86 -13.55
C VAL A 497 -22.70 23.39 -14.39
N TYR A 498 -22.51 22.32 -15.16
CA TYR A 498 -23.57 21.64 -15.91
C TYR A 498 -23.64 20.16 -15.53
N THR A 499 -24.83 19.56 -15.62
CA THR A 499 -25.03 18.11 -15.49
C THR A 499 -25.80 17.55 -16.69
N GLY A 500 -25.50 16.33 -17.12
CA GLY A 500 -26.08 15.70 -18.31
C GLY A 500 -25.20 15.90 -19.55
N GLY A 501 -25.80 16.07 -20.73
CA GLY A 501 -25.01 16.18 -21.97
C GLY A 501 -24.39 14.85 -22.40
N SER A 502 -23.16 14.89 -22.90
CA SER A 502 -22.40 13.70 -23.32
C SER A 502 -20.98 13.70 -22.79
N ALA A 503 -20.44 12.51 -22.53
CA ALA A 503 -19.04 12.30 -22.18
C ALA A 503 -18.44 11.20 -23.08
N ASP A 504 -17.13 11.26 -23.32
CA ASP A 504 -16.42 10.31 -24.17
C ASP A 504 -16.15 8.97 -23.45
N ALA A 505 -16.04 9.01 -22.11
CA ALA A 505 -15.98 7.84 -21.25
C ALA A 505 -17.18 7.78 -20.30
N GLY A 506 -17.57 6.56 -19.89
CA GLY A 506 -18.71 6.32 -19.01
C GLY A 506 -18.44 6.45 -17.50
N ALA A 507 -17.19 6.70 -17.12
CA ALA A 507 -16.76 6.89 -15.73
C ALA A 507 -15.44 7.68 -15.70
N GLY A 508 -15.15 8.31 -14.57
CA GLY A 508 -13.88 8.99 -14.34
C GLY A 508 -13.78 10.35 -15.03
N LEU A 509 -12.57 10.92 -14.98
CA LEU A 509 -12.24 12.15 -15.68
C LEU A 509 -12.15 11.90 -17.19
N THR A 510 -12.79 12.75 -17.96
CA THR A 510 -12.92 12.57 -19.41
C THR A 510 -13.19 13.90 -20.11
N THR A 511 -13.47 13.85 -21.41
CA THR A 511 -13.94 14.96 -22.23
C THR A 511 -15.43 14.79 -22.54
N GLY A 512 -16.09 15.89 -22.89
CA GLY A 512 -17.54 15.87 -23.12
C GLY A 512 -18.10 17.16 -23.70
N SER A 513 -19.40 17.17 -23.92
CA SER A 513 -20.16 18.31 -24.43
C SER A 513 -21.35 18.64 -23.53
N THR A 514 -21.58 19.94 -23.33
CA THR A 514 -22.74 20.46 -22.61
C THR A 514 -24.02 20.48 -23.46
N ASP A 515 -23.99 19.98 -24.70
CA ASP A 515 -25.18 19.94 -25.55
C ASP A 515 -26.29 19.08 -24.91
N GLY A 516 -27.40 19.72 -24.54
CA GLY A 516 -28.49 19.06 -23.81
C GLY A 516 -28.27 18.95 -22.30
N ALA A 517 -27.13 19.41 -21.77
CA ALA A 517 -26.88 19.48 -20.34
C ALA A 517 -27.70 20.59 -19.66
N GLN A 518 -27.98 20.41 -18.38
CA GLN A 518 -28.70 21.37 -17.53
C GLN A 518 -27.70 22.21 -16.74
N LYS A 519 -27.84 23.53 -16.80
CA LYS A 519 -27.04 24.46 -15.99
C LYS A 519 -27.49 24.34 -14.53
N GLN A 520 -26.55 24.03 -13.65
CA GLN A 520 -26.77 23.98 -12.21
C GLN A 520 -26.54 25.34 -11.57
N GLY A 521 -25.49 26.06 -11.98
CA GLY A 521 -25.16 27.38 -11.42
C GLY A 521 -23.71 27.73 -11.66
N THR A 522 -23.15 28.61 -10.83
CA THR A 522 -21.76 29.07 -10.94
C THR A 522 -21.05 28.96 -9.60
N VAL A 523 -19.79 28.56 -9.63
CA VAL A 523 -18.88 28.49 -8.49
C VAL A 523 -17.66 29.37 -8.76
N THR A 524 -17.00 29.86 -7.71
CA THR A 524 -15.77 30.68 -7.84
C THR A 524 -14.61 29.88 -7.29
N ALA A 525 -13.53 29.77 -8.06
CA ALA A 525 -12.33 29.09 -7.60
C ALA A 525 -11.71 29.78 -6.38
N GLY A 526 -11.21 28.99 -5.44
CA GLY A 526 -10.64 29.47 -4.17
C GLY A 526 -11.68 29.90 -3.13
N GLN A 527 -12.98 29.75 -3.43
CA GLN A 527 -14.07 29.99 -2.49
C GLN A 527 -14.75 28.67 -2.13
N TYR A 528 -14.35 28.11 -0.98
CA TYR A 528 -14.88 26.87 -0.43
C TYR A 528 -15.92 27.21 0.64
N THR A 529 -17.19 27.32 0.26
CA THR A 529 -18.28 27.39 1.23
C THR A 529 -19.42 26.47 0.82
N GLN A 530 -19.98 25.73 1.76
CA GLN A 530 -21.17 24.91 1.52
C GLN A 530 -22.36 25.74 0.99
N ALA A 531 -22.37 27.06 1.26
CA ALA A 531 -23.41 27.99 0.83
C ALA A 531 -23.22 28.56 -0.59
N GLN A 532 -22.10 28.29 -1.28
CA GLN A 532 -21.81 28.78 -2.63
C GLN A 532 -21.90 27.71 -3.72
N GLY A 533 -22.42 26.53 -3.40
CA GLY A 533 -22.82 25.58 -4.43
C GLY A 533 -23.94 26.16 -5.31
N PRO A 534 -24.14 25.63 -6.53
CA PRO A 534 -25.25 26.03 -7.41
C PRO A 534 -26.64 26.05 -6.73
N GLY A 535 -26.81 25.37 -5.60
CA GLY A 535 -28.02 25.41 -4.77
C GLY A 535 -28.13 26.50 -3.69
N GLY A 536 -27.07 27.28 -3.48
CA GLY A 536 -27.00 28.34 -2.49
C GLY A 536 -27.60 29.67 -2.96
N GLY A 537 -28.86 29.71 -3.40
CA GLY A 537 -29.45 31.02 -3.73
C GLY A 537 -30.81 31.02 -4.40
N GLY A 538 -31.90 31.00 -3.61
CA GLY A 538 -33.23 31.28 -4.14
C GLY A 538 -34.41 31.34 -3.15
N GLY A 539 -34.18 31.57 -1.86
CA GLY A 539 -35.22 31.50 -0.82
C GLY A 539 -35.56 32.81 -0.10
N ARG A 540 -36.22 33.75 -0.79
CA ARG A 540 -37.11 34.85 -0.31
C ARG A 540 -36.60 35.90 0.69
N ARG A 541 -36.53 37.17 0.24
CA ARG A 541 -37.62 38.17 0.39
C ARG A 541 -37.54 39.24 -0.71
#